data_AF-A0A2D6L9R8-F1
#
_entry.id   AF-A0A2D6L9R8-F1
#
_cell.length_a   1.000
_cell.length_b   1.000
_cell.length_c   1.000
_cell.angle_alpha   90.00
_cell.angle_beta   90.00
_cell.angle_gamma   90.00
#
_symmetry.space_group_name_H-M   'P 1'
#
loop_
_entity.id
_entity.type
_entity.pdbx_description
1 polymer ?
#
loop_
_entity_poly.entity_id
_entity_poly.type
_entity_poly.pdbx_seq_one_letter_code
_entity_poly.pdbx_strand_id
1 'polypeptide(L)' 'MIEISSSFISLTLGMVGTVFIAYAALRVHHRVLGEHKIDEKVLKTMRIEQIVGWAGVSMVVAGYAITIFS' A
#
# COMPACT_ATOMS: atom_id res chain seq x y z
N MET A 1 9.49 25.07 20.88
CA MET A 1 10.02 23.79 20.36
C MET A 1 8.84 22.98 19.82
N ILE A 2 8.35 23.34 18.63
CA ILE A 2 7.10 22.82 18.02
C ILE A 2 7.42 21.96 16.78
N GLU A 3 8.67 21.97 16.29
CA GLU A 3 9.07 21.32 15.03
C GLU A 3 9.15 19.79 15.08
N ILE A 4 9.33 19.19 16.27
CA ILE A 4 9.34 17.72 16.42
C ILE A 4 7.94 17.12 16.15
N SER A 5 6.86 17.90 16.26
CA SER A 5 5.50 17.36 16.17
C SER A 5 4.92 17.35 14.75
N SER A 6 5.12 18.41 13.95
CA SER A 6 4.51 18.52 12.62
C SER A 6 5.06 17.52 11.59
N SER A 7 6.39 17.33 11.55
CA SER A 7 7.02 16.39 10.62
C SER A 7 6.64 14.94 10.92
N PHE A 8 6.60 14.57 12.21
CA PHE A 8 6.23 13.23 12.64
C PHE A 8 4.77 12.91 12.32
N ILE A 9 3.86 13.86 12.59
CA ILE A 9 2.43 13.74 12.26
C ILE A 9 2.25 13.63 10.74
N SER A 10 2.94 14.47 9.95
CA SER A 10 2.87 14.44 8.49
C SER A 10 3.36 13.11 7.90
N LEU A 11 4.49 12.58 8.39
CA LEU A 11 5.03 11.28 7.99
C LEU A 11 4.08 10.14 8.34
N THR A 12 3.51 10.18 9.54
CA THR A 12 2.58 9.15 10.01
C THR A 12 1.28 9.18 9.21
N LEU A 13 0.69 10.37 8.98
CA LEU A 13 -0.50 10.51 8.14
C LEU A 13 -0.25 10.06 6.70
N GLY A 14 0.92 10.40 6.15
CA GLY A 14 1.32 9.99 4.79
C GLY A 14 1.45 8.48 4.66
N MET A 15 2.09 7.82 5.65
CA MET A 15 2.23 6.37 5.70
C MET A 15 0.85 5.69 5.81
N VAL A 16 0.01 6.11 6.76
CA VAL A 16 -1.35 5.56 6.94
C VAL A 16 -2.22 5.78 5.70
N GLY A 17 -2.18 6.97 5.11
CA GLY A 17 -2.91 7.28 3.87
C GLY A 17 -2.49 6.38 2.71
N THR A 18 -1.18 6.16 2.55
CA THR A 18 -0.65 5.27 1.51
C THR A 18 -1.08 3.81 1.73
N VAL A 19 -1.07 3.34 2.97
CA VAL A 19 -1.56 2.00 3.33
C VAL A 19 -3.05 1.86 3.01
N PHE A 20 -3.87 2.87 3.27
CA PHE A 20 -5.30 2.84 2.92
C PHE A 20 -5.55 2.84 1.41
N ILE A 21 -4.82 3.64 0.64
CA ILE A 21 -4.91 3.64 -0.82
C ILE A 21 -4.54 2.26 -1.37
N ALA A 22 -3.44 1.69 -0.89
CA ALA A 22 -3.02 0.36 -1.29
C ALA A 22 -4.05 -0.70 -0.90
N TYR A 23 -4.57 -0.67 0.32
CA TYR A 23 -5.62 -1.59 0.76
C TYR A 23 -6.87 -1.51 -0.14
N ALA A 24 -7.30 -0.28 -0.50
CA ALA A 24 -8.42 -0.08 -1.40
C ALA A 24 -8.16 -0.69 -2.79
N ALA A 25 -6.98 -0.48 -3.36
CA ALA A 25 -6.58 -1.07 -4.64
C ALA A 25 -6.52 -2.61 -4.56
N LEU A 26 -5.90 -3.15 -3.51
CA LEU A 26 -5.80 -4.59 -3.30
C LEU A 26 -7.16 -5.27 -3.06
N ARG A 27 -8.09 -4.60 -2.40
CA ARG A 27 -9.46 -5.10 -2.21
C ARG A 27 -10.18 -5.31 -3.54
N VAL A 28 -9.96 -4.42 -4.51
CA VAL A 28 -10.51 -4.56 -5.86
C VAL A 28 -9.88 -5.77 -6.55
N HIS A 29 -8.56 -5.93 -6.51
CA HIS A 29 -7.88 -7.11 -7.07
C HIS A 29 -8.40 -8.42 -6.48
N HIS A 30 -8.60 -8.49 -5.16
CA HIS A 30 -9.14 -9.69 -4.51
C HIS A 30 -10.58 -10.00 -4.93
N ARG A 31 -11.43 -8.97 -5.07
CA ARG A 31 -12.81 -9.15 -5.53
C ARG A 31 -12.88 -9.64 -6.98
N VAL A 32 -12.07 -9.04 -7.85
CA VAL A 32 -11.98 -9.39 -9.29
C VAL A 32 -11.43 -10.81 -9.46
N LEU A 33 -10.45 -11.22 -8.64
CA LEU A 33 -9.90 -12.58 -8.67
C LEU A 33 -10.93 -13.68 -8.30
N GLY A 34 -11.98 -13.35 -7.55
CA GLY A 34 -13.07 -14.29 -7.20
C GLY A 34 -14.14 -14.43 -8.30
N GLU A 35 -14.20 -13.50 -9.25
CA GLU A 35 -15.16 -13.52 -10.35
C GLU A 35 -14.67 -14.43 -11.48
N HIS A 36 -15.26 -15.62 -11.59
CA HIS A 36 -14.95 -16.64 -12.61
C HIS A 36 -15.32 -16.24 -14.06
N LYS A 37 -15.83 -15.03 -14.29
CA LYS A 37 -16.19 -14.54 -15.63
C LYS A 37 -15.06 -13.77 -16.32
N ILE A 38 -13.93 -13.58 -15.65
CA ILE A 38 -12.81 -12.75 -16.15
C ILE A 38 -11.74 -13.64 -16.78
N ASP A 39 -11.20 -13.17 -17.91
CA ASP A 39 -10.14 -13.84 -18.69
C ASP A 39 -8.91 -14.14 -17.82
N GLU A 40 -8.35 -15.36 -17.95
CA GLU A 40 -7.14 -15.79 -17.25
C GLU A 40 -5.96 -14.83 -17.45
N LYS A 41 -5.86 -14.19 -18.61
CA LYS A 41 -4.82 -13.18 -18.87
C LYS A 41 -4.96 -11.98 -17.94
N VAL A 42 -6.19 -11.52 -17.70
CA VAL A 42 -6.49 -10.41 -16.78
C VAL A 42 -6.26 -10.84 -15.33
N LEU A 43 -6.65 -12.07 -14.97
CA LEU A 43 -6.39 -12.62 -13.62
C LEU A 43 -4.89 -12.72 -13.31
N LYS A 44 -4.06 -13.11 -14.28
CA LYS A 44 -2.59 -13.12 -14.13
C LYS A 44 -2.03 -11.72 -13.90
N THR A 45 -2.44 -10.74 -14.71
CA THR A 45 -2.01 -9.34 -14.55
C THR A 45 -2.42 -8.80 -13.18
N MET A 46 -3.67 -9.04 -12.76
CA MET A 46 -4.19 -8.62 -11.45
C MET A 46 -3.39 -9.22 -10.27
N ARG A 47 -2.94 -10.47 -10.35
CA ARG A 47 -2.06 -11.06 -9.33
C ARG A 47 -0.71 -10.35 -9.25
N ILE A 48 -0.11 -10.03 -10.40
CA ILE A 48 1.18 -9.32 -10.45
C ILE A 48 1.01 -7.93 -9.85
N GLU A 49 -0.04 -7.19 -10.22
CA GLU A 49 -0.35 -5.88 -9.67
C GLU A 49 -0.58 -5.93 -8.15
N GLN A 50 -1.27 -6.96 -7.66
CA GLN A 50 -1.48 -7.15 -6.22
C GLN A 50 -0.16 -7.39 -5.46
N ILE A 51 0.78 -8.15 -6.04
CA ILE A 51 2.12 -8.39 -5.47
C ILE A 51 2.94 -7.09 -5.48
N VAL A 52 2.92 -6.35 -6.60
CA VAL A 52 3.61 -5.05 -6.73
C VAL A 52 3.03 -4.05 -5.72
N GLY A 53 1.71 -4.03 -5.52
CA GLY A 53 1.05 -3.20 -4.52
C GLY A 53 1.49 -3.54 -3.09
N TRP A 54 1.54 -4.82 -2.73
CA TRP A 54 2.06 -5.25 -1.42
C TRP A 54 3.54 -4.90 -1.23
N ALA A 55 4.36 -5.05 -2.27
CA ALA A 55 5.77 -4.67 -2.25
C ALA A 55 5.95 -3.15 -2.06
N GLY A 56 5.10 -2.33 -2.68
CA GLY A 56 5.10 -0.89 -2.46
C GLY A 56 4.74 -0.52 -1.02
N VAL A 57 3.71 -1.17 -0.45
CA VAL A 57 3.32 -0.96 0.95
C VAL A 57 4.45 -1.32 1.91
N SER A 58 5.10 -2.48 1.72
CA SER A 58 6.19 -2.89 2.60
C SER A 58 7.37 -1.91 2.55
N MET A 59 7.66 -1.33 1.39
CA MET A 59 8.70 -0.32 1.22
C MET A 59 8.36 1.00 1.92
N VAL A 60 7.11 1.45 1.86
CA VAL A 60 6.64 2.64 2.60
C VAL A 60 6.71 2.41 4.11
N VAL A 61 6.30 1.23 4.58
CA VAL A 61 6.38 0.86 5.99
C VAL A 61 7.84 0.81 6.46
N ALA A 62 8.73 0.22 5.67
CA ALA A 62 10.16 0.15 5.98
C ALA A 62 10.81 1.54 6.01
N GLY A 63 10.48 2.42 5.05
CA GLY A 63 10.96 3.80 5.03
C GLY A 63 10.51 4.60 6.26
N TYR A 64 9.26 4.43 6.68
CA TYR A 64 8.76 5.04 7.91
C TYR A 64 9.48 4.48 9.15
N ALA A 65 9.73 3.17 9.22
CA ALA A 65 10.49 2.56 10.31
C ALA A 65 11.92 3.12 10.39
N ILE A 66 12.63 3.21 9.26
CA ILE A 66 13.96 3.84 9.19
C ILE A 66 13.91 5.29 9.69
N THR A 67 12.87 6.04 9.32
CA THR A 67 12.70 7.44 9.73
C THR A 67 12.46 7.60 11.24
N ILE A 68 11.86 6.61 11.90
CA ILE A 68 11.67 6.63 13.36
C ILE A 68 12.94 6.22 14.12
N PHE A 69 13.69 5.26 13.60
CA PHE A 69 14.88 4.73 14.25
C PHE A 69 16.15 5.57 14.00
N SER A 70 16.16 6.41 12.96
CA SER A 70 17.22 7.37 12.66
C SER A 70 17.02 8.71 13.35
#